data_AF-A0A961C0N3-F1
#
_entry.id   AF-A0A961C0N3-F1
#
_cell.length_a   1.000
_cell.length_b   1.000
_cell.length_c   1.000
_cell.angle_alpha   90.00
_cell.angle_beta   90.00
_cell.angle_gamma   90.00
#
_symmetry.space_group_name_H-M   'P 1'
#
loop_
_entity.id
_entity.type
_entity.pdbx_description
1 polymer ?
#
loop_
_entity_poly.entity_id
_entity_poly.type
_entity_poly.pdbx_seq_one_letter_code
_entity_poly.pdbx_strand_id
1 'polypeptide(L)'
;MSSPRFVARLGVAGKVTSVGIVGALAALIIAVIAIVNLGRSEAATTQMRQLEKAQTVVQNVRFANGDVSGWQLGAAWQANKVGGAIAADPNEKYRKNFLVGAADLKKTMSGLPQGDLSAEERKNWAALGELWDQYLSFDKPIAEQWAKNTPAGVAGGDEILKTQALPLYGKILDATDAVV
;
A
#
# COMPACT_ATOMS: atom_id res chain seq x y z
N MET A 1 77.17 -44.06 6.28
CA MET A 1 76.03 -43.46 7.00
C MET A 1 74.92 -43.24 5.99
N SER A 2 73.90 -44.11 5.97
CA SER A 2 72.75 -44.02 5.06
C SER A 2 71.48 -43.95 5.90
N SER A 3 70.77 -42.82 5.84
CA SER A 3 69.48 -42.63 6.50
C SER A 3 68.35 -43.31 5.69
N PRO A 4 67.48 -44.13 6.29
CA PRO A 4 66.31 -44.64 5.59
C PRO A 4 65.19 -43.58 5.59
N ARG A 5 64.74 -43.19 4.39
CA ARG A 5 63.51 -42.42 4.19
C ARG A 5 62.31 -43.37 4.31
N PHE A 6 61.57 -43.27 5.41
CA PHE A 6 60.27 -43.94 5.55
C PHE A 6 59.24 -43.21 4.69
N VAL A 7 58.99 -43.73 3.49
CA VAL A 7 57.79 -43.37 2.73
C VAL A 7 56.66 -44.24 3.23
N ALA A 8 55.79 -43.69 4.08
CA ALA A 8 54.58 -44.36 4.53
C ALA A 8 53.65 -44.60 3.31
N ARG A 9 53.65 -45.82 2.77
CA ARG A 9 52.70 -46.26 1.75
C ARG A 9 51.35 -46.49 2.41
N LEU A 10 50.45 -45.50 2.32
CA LEU A 10 49.03 -45.69 2.62
C LEU A 10 48.46 -46.79 1.71
N GLY A 11 48.05 -47.91 2.33
CA GLY A 11 47.39 -49.02 1.65
C GLY A 11 46.07 -48.59 1.01
N VAL A 12 45.61 -49.34 0.00
CA VAL A 12 44.40 -49.04 -0.80
C VAL A 12 43.19 -48.71 0.07
N ALA A 13 43.03 -49.37 1.22
CA ALA A 13 41.98 -49.10 2.20
C ALA A 13 42.01 -47.67 2.78
N GLY A 14 43.20 -47.12 3.08
CA GLY A 14 43.35 -45.74 3.57
C GLY A 14 43.10 -44.69 2.48
N LYS A 15 43.38 -45.03 1.22
CA LYS A 15 43.03 -44.17 0.06
C LYS A 15 41.52 -44.11 -0.18
N VAL A 16 40.81 -45.23 0.00
CA VAL A 16 39.34 -45.30 -0.14
C VAL A 16 38.62 -44.53 0.99
N THR A 17 39.08 -44.63 2.23
CA THR A 17 38.53 -43.83 3.35
C THR A 17 38.78 -42.33 3.17
N SER A 18 39.95 -41.95 2.64
CA SER A 18 40.29 -40.55 2.37
C SER A 18 39.34 -39.92 1.33
N VAL A 19 39.02 -40.63 0.25
CA VAL A 19 38.09 -40.15 -0.78
C VAL A 19 36.66 -40.04 -0.23
N GLY A 20 36.23 -40.98 0.62
CA GLY A 20 34.92 -40.92 1.29
C GLY A 20 34.77 -39.71 2.23
N ILE A 21 35.81 -39.38 3.00
CA ILE A 21 35.82 -38.22 3.89
C ILE A 21 35.78 -36.91 3.10
N VAL A 22 36.55 -36.80 2.02
CA VAL A 22 36.54 -35.61 1.15
C VAL A 22 35.18 -35.44 0.46
N GLY A 23 34.55 -36.53 0.01
CA GLY A 23 33.20 -36.50 -0.56
C GLY A 23 32.13 -36.04 0.45
N ALA A 24 32.20 -36.53 1.70
CA ALA A 24 31.28 -36.11 2.76
C ALA A 24 31.45 -34.63 3.16
N LEU A 25 32.70 -34.14 3.21
CA LEU A 25 33.00 -32.73 3.48
C LEU A 25 32.52 -31.81 2.35
N ALA A 26 32.71 -32.21 1.09
CA ALA A 26 32.19 -31.48 -0.07
C ALA A 26 30.65 -31.39 -0.04
N ALA A 27 29.97 -32.49 0.30
CA ALA A 27 28.51 -32.52 0.42
C ALA A 27 28.00 -31.61 1.55
N LEU A 28 28.68 -31.56 2.69
CA LEU A 28 28.35 -30.67 3.81
C LEU A 28 28.51 -29.19 3.43
N ILE A 29 29.58 -28.85 2.71
CA ILE A 29 29.82 -27.47 2.23
C ILE A 29 28.71 -27.06 1.25
N ILE A 30 28.34 -27.94 0.32
CA ILE A 30 27.23 -27.70 -0.63
C ILE A 30 25.90 -27.55 0.11
N ALA A 31 25.62 -28.38 1.13
CA ALA A 31 24.41 -28.28 1.93
C ALA A 31 24.32 -26.94 2.69
N VAL A 32 25.42 -26.47 3.28
CA VAL A 32 25.47 -25.16 3.96
C VAL A 32 25.26 -24.01 2.98
N ILE A 33 25.91 -24.04 1.81
CA ILE A 33 25.72 -23.03 0.75
C ILE A 33 24.28 -23.06 0.24
N ALA A 34 23.68 -24.24 0.06
CA ALA A 34 22.29 -24.39 -0.34
C ALA A 34 21.33 -23.80 0.70
N ILE A 35 21.53 -24.05 2.00
CA ILE A 35 20.71 -23.47 3.08
C ILE A 35 20.82 -21.94 3.11
N VAL A 36 22.03 -21.39 2.98
CA VAL A 36 22.25 -19.93 2.94
C VAL A 36 21.61 -19.31 1.70
N ASN A 37 21.73 -19.95 0.55
CA ASN A 37 21.10 -19.48 -0.69
C ASN A 37 19.57 -19.61 -0.66
N LEU A 38 19.04 -20.65 -0.01
CA LEU A 38 17.60 -20.83 0.17
C LEU A 38 17.03 -19.75 1.10
N GLY A 39 17.70 -19.45 2.22
CA GLY A 39 17.30 -18.36 3.12
C GLY A 39 17.37 -16.98 2.46
N ARG A 40 18.36 -16.75 1.57
CA ARG A 40 18.43 -15.52 0.76
C ARG A 40 17.32 -15.45 -0.29
N SER A 41 16.97 -16.56 -0.93
CA SER A 41 15.81 -16.64 -1.84
C SER A 41 14.49 -16.43 -1.12
N GLU A 42 14.31 -16.99 0.08
CA GLU A 42 13.12 -16.79 0.91
C GLU A 42 12.98 -15.34 1.38
N ALA A 43 14.09 -14.70 1.77
CA ALA A 43 14.11 -13.29 2.13
C ALA A 43 13.77 -12.40 0.93
N ALA A 44 14.38 -12.64 -0.24
CA ALA A 44 14.07 -11.90 -1.47
C ALA A 44 12.62 -12.10 -1.91
N THR A 45 12.09 -13.33 -1.85
CA THR A 45 10.69 -13.63 -2.17
C THR A 45 9.73 -12.96 -1.18
N THR A 46 10.12 -12.85 0.09
CA THR A 46 9.32 -12.14 1.10
C THR A 46 9.30 -10.64 0.85
N GLN A 47 10.45 -10.03 0.54
CA GLN A 47 10.53 -8.62 0.15
C GLN A 47 9.73 -8.31 -1.11
N MET A 48 9.81 -9.15 -2.15
CA MET A 48 9.00 -9.00 -3.36
C MET A 48 7.50 -9.04 -3.05
N ARG A 49 7.04 -10.02 -2.26
CA ARG A 49 5.62 -10.10 -1.85
C ARG A 49 5.17 -8.90 -1.02
N GLN A 50 6.06 -8.30 -0.23
CA GLN A 50 5.75 -7.10 0.54
C GLN A 50 5.60 -5.87 -0.38
N LEU A 51 6.53 -5.69 -1.32
CA LEU A 51 6.47 -4.62 -2.32
C LEU A 51 5.23 -4.74 -3.20
N GLU A 52 4.88 -5.96 -3.65
CA GLU A 52 3.66 -6.22 -4.42
C GLU A 52 2.40 -5.83 -3.64
N LYS A 53 2.34 -6.16 -2.33
CA LYS A 53 1.22 -5.76 -1.47
C LYS A 53 1.13 -4.24 -1.31
N ALA A 54 2.26 -3.57 -1.09
CA ALA A 54 2.30 -2.12 -0.95
C ALA A 54 1.82 -1.43 -2.25
N GLN A 55 2.35 -1.85 -3.40
CA GLN A 55 1.91 -1.35 -4.70
C GLN A 55 0.41 -1.62 -4.94
N THR A 56 -0.08 -2.82 -4.61
CA THR A 56 -1.51 -3.15 -4.76
C THR A 56 -2.38 -2.21 -3.93
N VAL A 57 -2.00 -1.94 -2.67
CA VAL A 57 -2.76 -1.02 -1.82
C VAL A 57 -2.73 0.40 -2.37
N VAL A 58 -1.58 0.91 -2.81
CA VAL A 58 -1.45 2.24 -3.42
C VAL A 58 -2.28 2.35 -4.70
N GLN A 59 -2.27 1.32 -5.55
CA GLN A 59 -3.11 1.27 -6.75
C GLN A 59 -4.61 1.31 -6.39
N ASN A 60 -5.04 0.55 -5.39
CA ASN A 60 -6.41 0.58 -4.93
C ASN A 60 -6.81 1.96 -4.38
N VAL A 61 -5.89 2.65 -3.69
CA VAL A 61 -6.11 4.05 -3.28
C VAL A 61 -6.27 4.96 -4.50
N ARG A 62 -5.42 4.83 -5.55
CA ARG A 62 -5.57 5.61 -6.79
C ARG A 62 -6.94 5.44 -7.44
N PHE A 63 -7.46 4.21 -7.50
CA PHE A 63 -8.81 3.96 -7.99
C PHE A 63 -9.87 4.60 -7.09
N ALA A 64 -9.73 4.46 -5.78
CA ALA A 64 -10.63 5.08 -4.80
C ALA A 64 -10.61 6.62 -4.86
N ASN A 65 -9.49 7.26 -5.20
CA ASN A 65 -9.40 8.70 -5.39
C ASN A 65 -10.44 9.17 -6.43
N GLY A 66 -10.52 8.47 -7.56
CA GLY A 66 -11.47 8.76 -8.63
C GLY A 66 -12.92 8.51 -8.22
N ASP A 67 -13.18 7.40 -7.54
CA ASP A 67 -14.54 7.06 -7.08
C ASP A 67 -15.05 8.09 -6.07
N VAL A 68 -14.30 8.36 -5.00
CA VAL A 68 -14.75 9.27 -3.93
C VAL A 68 -14.99 10.68 -4.47
N SER A 69 -14.04 11.24 -5.23
CA SER A 69 -14.20 12.57 -5.82
C SER A 69 -15.32 12.62 -6.87
N GLY A 70 -15.45 11.58 -7.69
CA GLY A 70 -16.50 11.45 -8.70
C GLY A 70 -17.89 11.39 -8.08
N TRP A 71 -18.09 10.61 -7.01
CA TRP A 71 -19.37 10.55 -6.29
C TRP A 71 -19.71 11.89 -5.63
N GLN A 72 -18.74 12.59 -5.05
CA GLN A 72 -18.97 13.92 -4.45
C GLN A 72 -19.37 14.97 -5.50
N LEU A 73 -18.68 14.99 -6.65
CA LEU A 73 -19.03 15.86 -7.77
C LEU A 73 -20.41 15.52 -8.36
N GLY A 74 -20.76 14.23 -8.39
CA GLY A 74 -22.09 13.78 -8.78
C GLY A 74 -23.19 14.26 -7.82
N ALA A 75 -22.92 14.27 -6.51
CA ALA A 75 -23.84 14.83 -5.52
C ALA A 75 -23.98 16.35 -5.69
N ALA A 76 -22.89 17.07 -5.93
CA ALA A 76 -22.92 18.51 -6.23
C ALA A 76 -23.72 18.81 -7.50
N TRP A 77 -23.54 18.00 -8.56
CA TRP A 77 -24.36 18.09 -9.76
C TRP A 77 -25.85 17.85 -9.45
N GLN A 78 -26.17 16.84 -8.63
CA GLN A 78 -27.55 16.55 -8.22
C GLN A 78 -28.15 17.70 -7.41
N ALA A 79 -27.37 18.34 -6.53
CA ALA A 79 -27.80 19.50 -5.75
C ALA A 79 -28.21 20.67 -6.65
N ASN A 80 -27.44 20.89 -7.72
CA ASN A 80 -27.66 21.97 -8.68
C ASN A 80 -28.77 21.69 -9.70
N LYS A 81 -28.97 20.43 -10.10
CA LYS A 81 -29.88 20.06 -11.20
C LYS A 81 -31.21 19.51 -10.75
N VAL A 82 -31.26 18.88 -9.58
CA VAL A 82 -32.45 18.19 -9.08
C VAL A 82 -32.92 18.85 -7.78
N GLY A 83 -32.02 19.06 -6.83
CA GLY A 83 -32.32 19.75 -5.58
C GLY A 83 -31.38 19.36 -4.44
N GLY A 84 -31.08 20.31 -3.57
CA GLY A 84 -30.15 20.12 -2.47
C GLY A 84 -30.61 19.06 -1.44
N ALA A 85 -31.92 18.96 -1.18
CA ALA A 85 -32.45 17.92 -0.27
C ALA A 85 -32.13 16.50 -0.75
N ILE A 86 -32.29 16.25 -2.06
CA ILE A 86 -32.01 14.94 -2.66
C ILE A 86 -30.50 14.67 -2.61
N ALA A 87 -29.66 15.65 -2.96
CA ALA A 87 -28.21 15.49 -2.91
C ALA A 87 -27.66 15.22 -1.49
N ALA A 88 -28.36 15.69 -0.45
CA ALA A 88 -27.96 15.48 0.94
C ALA A 88 -28.47 14.17 1.55
N ASP A 89 -29.47 13.51 0.94
CA ASP A 89 -30.06 12.28 1.47
C ASP A 89 -29.07 11.10 1.39
N PRO A 90 -28.69 10.46 2.52
CA PRO A 90 -27.72 9.35 2.52
C PRO A 90 -28.18 8.11 1.73
N ASN A 91 -29.44 8.01 1.34
CA ASN A 91 -29.97 6.91 0.55
C ASN A 91 -29.92 7.19 -0.97
N GLU A 92 -29.74 8.45 -1.37
CA GLU A 92 -29.64 8.85 -2.76
C GLU A 92 -28.32 8.40 -3.38
N LYS A 93 -28.36 8.00 -4.65
CA LYS A 93 -27.26 7.26 -5.31
C LYS A 93 -25.89 7.89 -5.09
N TYR A 94 -25.74 9.19 -5.37
CA TYR A 94 -24.45 9.86 -5.29
C TYR A 94 -23.96 10.01 -3.86
N ARG A 95 -24.84 10.40 -2.94
CA ARG A 95 -24.52 10.55 -1.52
C ARG A 95 -24.15 9.21 -0.89
N LYS A 96 -24.96 8.18 -1.13
CA LYS A 96 -24.72 6.82 -0.66
C LYS A 96 -23.37 6.29 -1.13
N ASN A 97 -23.09 6.41 -2.42
CA ASN A 97 -21.85 5.87 -2.99
C ASN A 97 -20.62 6.67 -2.54
N PHE A 98 -20.74 7.98 -2.31
CA PHE A 98 -19.68 8.76 -1.68
C PHE A 98 -19.36 8.22 -0.27
N LEU A 99 -20.38 8.01 0.57
CA LEU A 99 -20.19 7.53 1.93
C LEU A 99 -19.58 6.13 1.98
N VAL A 100 -20.05 5.24 1.10
CA VAL A 100 -19.48 3.89 0.96
C VAL A 100 -18.04 3.97 0.47
N GLY A 101 -17.77 4.72 -0.60
CA GLY A 101 -16.42 4.87 -1.15
C GLY A 101 -15.43 5.47 -0.15
N ALA A 102 -15.86 6.45 0.65
CA ALA A 102 -15.05 7.04 1.71
C ALA A 102 -14.69 6.01 2.80
N ALA A 103 -15.64 5.18 3.21
CA ALA A 103 -15.40 4.10 4.17
C ALA A 103 -14.46 3.03 3.60
N ASP A 104 -14.68 2.61 2.36
CA ASP A 104 -13.86 1.60 1.67
C ASP A 104 -12.43 2.10 1.42
N LEU A 105 -12.27 3.38 1.11
CA LEU A 105 -10.96 4.03 1.03
C LEU A 105 -10.23 3.94 2.38
N LYS A 106 -10.85 4.37 3.48
CA LYS A 106 -10.21 4.34 4.81
C LYS A 106 -9.84 2.91 5.21
N LYS A 107 -10.69 1.93 4.87
CA LYS A 107 -10.40 0.50 5.06
C LYS A 107 -9.23 0.01 4.20
N THR A 108 -9.16 0.44 2.94
CA THR A 108 -8.03 0.13 2.05
C THR A 108 -6.74 0.70 2.62
N MET A 109 -6.78 1.95 3.10
CA MET A 109 -5.61 2.62 3.65
C MET A 109 -5.09 1.97 4.95
N SER A 110 -5.97 1.39 5.78
CA SER A 110 -5.56 0.67 6.99
C SER A 110 -4.96 -0.71 6.70
N GLY A 111 -5.11 -1.22 5.47
CA GLY A 111 -4.57 -2.50 5.03
C GLY A 111 -3.07 -2.48 4.70
N LEU A 112 -2.42 -1.30 4.62
CA LEU A 112 -1.00 -1.20 4.29
C LEU A 112 -0.13 -1.57 5.51
N PRO A 113 0.67 -2.65 5.44
CA PRO A 113 1.57 -3.03 6.53
C PRO A 113 2.71 -2.01 6.65
N GLN A 114 2.58 -1.07 7.59
CA GLN A 114 3.54 0.02 7.80
C GLN A 114 4.95 -0.46 8.19
N GLY A 115 5.08 -1.69 8.73
CA GLY A 115 6.36 -2.24 9.17
C GLY A 115 7.37 -2.44 8.04
N ASP A 116 6.89 -2.53 6.80
CA ASP A 116 7.71 -2.83 5.62
C ASP A 116 8.04 -1.59 4.79
N LEU A 117 7.51 -0.42 5.17
CA LEU A 117 7.77 0.86 4.54
C LEU A 117 9.01 1.53 5.15
N SER A 118 9.80 2.20 4.30
CA SER A 118 10.83 3.14 4.74
C SER A 118 10.25 4.24 5.62
N ALA A 119 11.12 4.98 6.33
CA ALA A 119 10.68 6.11 7.13
C ALA A 119 10.00 7.20 6.29
N GLU A 120 10.45 7.41 5.05
CA GLU A 120 9.88 8.38 4.11
C GLU A 120 8.53 7.93 3.56
N GLU A 121 8.40 6.68 3.11
CA GLU A 121 7.13 6.13 2.63
C GLU A 121 6.06 6.14 3.73
N ARG A 122 6.41 5.81 4.99
CA ARG A 122 5.49 5.93 6.13
C ARG A 122 5.04 7.37 6.37
N LYS A 123 5.96 8.33 6.28
CA LYS A 123 5.64 9.75 6.44
C LYS A 123 4.69 10.22 5.33
N ASN A 124 4.96 9.84 4.08
CA ASN A 124 4.11 10.20 2.95
C ASN A 124 2.74 9.53 3.05
N TRP A 125 2.68 8.27 3.50
CA TRP A 125 1.42 7.57 3.76
C TRP A 125 0.58 8.22 4.88
N ALA A 126 1.23 8.61 5.98
CA ALA A 126 0.55 9.32 7.06
C ALA A 126 -0.01 10.67 6.57
N ALA A 127 0.79 11.44 5.81
CA ALA A 127 0.35 12.70 5.22
C ALA A 127 -0.84 12.51 4.25
N LEU A 128 -0.82 11.46 3.41
CA LEU A 128 -1.95 11.09 2.56
C LEU A 128 -3.21 10.79 3.38
N GLY A 129 -3.06 10.08 4.50
CA GLY A 129 -4.16 9.81 5.44
C GLY A 129 -4.77 11.09 6.02
N GLU A 130 -3.93 12.02 6.46
CA GLU A 130 -4.37 13.31 7.00
C GLU A 130 -5.08 14.18 5.95
N LEU A 131 -4.60 14.19 4.70
CA LEU A 131 -5.24 14.90 3.60
C LEU A 131 -6.64 14.34 3.31
N TRP A 132 -6.78 13.01 3.31
CA TRP A 132 -8.06 12.35 3.17
C TRP A 132 -9.01 12.65 4.32
N ASP A 133 -8.52 12.64 5.57
CA ASP A 133 -9.34 12.99 6.74
C ASP A 133 -9.84 14.45 6.66
N GLN A 134 -8.97 15.38 6.26
CA GLN A 134 -9.36 16.77 6.04
C GLN A 134 -10.39 16.89 4.91
N TYR A 135 -10.17 16.25 3.76
CA TYR A 135 -11.09 16.26 2.63
C TYR A 135 -12.48 15.75 3.02
N LEU A 136 -12.54 14.59 3.69
CA LEU A 136 -13.78 13.97 4.14
C LEU A 136 -14.47 14.77 5.25
N SER A 137 -13.74 15.56 6.04
CA SER A 137 -14.33 16.41 7.08
C SER A 137 -15.26 17.50 6.53
N PHE A 138 -15.06 17.93 5.28
CA PHE A 138 -15.91 18.93 4.63
C PHE A 138 -17.21 18.38 4.08
N ASP A 139 -17.33 17.07 3.97
CA ASP A 139 -18.52 16.43 3.39
C ASP A 139 -19.79 16.71 4.20
N LYS A 140 -19.73 16.57 5.52
CA LYS A 140 -20.86 16.87 6.41
C LYS A 140 -21.35 18.32 6.26
N PRO A 141 -20.52 19.37 6.39
CA PRO A 141 -20.99 20.74 6.23
C PRO A 141 -21.49 21.04 4.81
N ILE A 142 -20.94 20.41 3.76
CA ILE A 142 -21.49 20.51 2.39
C ILE A 142 -22.92 19.95 2.36
N ALA A 143 -23.13 18.72 2.85
CA ALA A 143 -24.45 18.09 2.88
C ALA A 143 -25.45 18.87 3.74
N GLU A 144 -25.03 19.46 4.86
CA GLU A 144 -25.87 20.33 5.70
C GLU A 144 -26.32 21.60 4.95
N GLN A 145 -25.48 22.18 4.10
CA GLN A 145 -25.86 23.33 3.27
C GLN A 145 -26.85 22.92 2.18
N TRP A 146 -26.59 21.82 1.48
CA TRP A 146 -27.50 21.28 0.47
C TRP A 146 -28.86 20.89 1.06
N ALA A 147 -28.89 20.30 2.26
CA ALA A 147 -30.11 19.91 2.96
C ALA A 147 -31.09 21.07 3.23
N LYS A 148 -30.59 22.32 3.27
CA LYS A 148 -31.45 23.52 3.38
C LYS A 148 -32.40 23.67 2.19
N ASN A 149 -32.08 23.03 1.06
CA ASN A 149 -32.90 23.00 -0.15
C ASN A 149 -33.30 24.41 -0.67
N THR A 150 -32.38 25.36 -0.57
CA THR A 150 -32.53 26.71 -1.12
C THR A 150 -31.38 27.01 -2.07
N PRO A 151 -31.53 27.97 -3.02
CA PRO A 151 -30.43 28.37 -3.89
C PRO A 151 -29.17 28.80 -3.12
N ALA A 152 -29.34 29.52 -2.00
CA ALA A 152 -28.22 29.93 -1.14
C ALA A 152 -27.57 28.74 -0.42
N GLY A 153 -28.35 27.73 -0.02
CA GLY A 153 -27.81 26.48 0.55
C GLY A 153 -27.01 25.68 -0.47
N VAL A 154 -27.50 25.54 -1.71
CA VAL A 154 -26.76 24.88 -2.79
C VAL A 154 -25.44 25.60 -3.05
N ALA A 155 -25.48 26.91 -3.26
CA ALA A 155 -24.27 27.73 -3.47
C ALA A 155 -23.30 27.67 -2.28
N GLY A 156 -23.81 27.65 -1.05
CA GLY A 156 -22.99 27.53 0.16
C GLY A 156 -22.24 26.20 0.26
N GLY A 157 -22.90 25.09 -0.09
CA GLY A 157 -22.25 23.77 -0.15
C GLY A 157 -21.21 23.70 -1.26
N ASP A 158 -21.54 24.22 -2.44
CA ASP A 158 -20.62 24.25 -3.58
C ASP A 158 -19.39 25.12 -3.32
N GLU A 159 -19.55 26.22 -2.57
CA GLU A 159 -18.44 27.08 -2.19
C GLU A 159 -17.45 26.34 -1.28
N ILE A 160 -17.94 25.58 -0.29
CA ILE A 160 -17.09 24.73 0.56
C ILE A 160 -16.37 23.68 -0.29
N LEU A 161 -17.11 22.99 -1.17
CA LEU A 161 -16.53 22.00 -2.08
C LEU A 161 -15.41 22.61 -2.94
N LYS A 162 -15.68 23.75 -3.58
CA LYS A 162 -14.75 24.42 -4.50
C LYS A 162 -13.51 24.98 -3.81
N THR A 163 -13.67 25.61 -2.65
CA THR A 163 -12.59 26.38 -2.01
C THR A 163 -11.82 25.60 -0.95
N GLN A 164 -12.42 24.54 -0.38
CA GLN A 164 -11.82 23.79 0.73
C GLN A 164 -11.53 22.35 0.33
N ALA A 165 -12.50 21.63 -0.22
CA ALA A 165 -12.33 20.20 -0.53
C ALA A 165 -11.52 19.96 -1.82
N LEU A 166 -11.87 20.58 -2.96
CA LEU A 166 -11.18 20.34 -4.23
C LEU A 166 -9.67 20.67 -4.21
N PRO A 167 -9.20 21.74 -3.54
CA PRO A 167 -7.76 21.98 -3.40
C PRO A 167 -7.02 20.88 -2.64
N LEU A 168 -7.68 20.23 -1.65
CA LEU A 168 -7.11 19.07 -0.97
C LEU A 168 -7.05 17.85 -1.88
N TYR A 169 -8.04 17.67 -2.76
CA TYR A 169 -8.01 16.57 -3.72
C TYR A 169 -6.79 16.62 -4.66
N GLY A 170 -6.40 17.82 -5.13
CA GLY A 170 -5.16 17.98 -5.88
C GLY A 170 -3.93 17.49 -5.09
N LYS A 171 -3.83 17.89 -3.81
CA LYS A 171 -2.75 17.43 -2.93
C LYS A 171 -2.80 15.93 -2.64
N ILE A 172 -4.00 15.34 -2.59
CA ILE A 172 -4.19 13.89 -2.43
C ILE A 172 -3.60 13.14 -3.62
N LEU A 173 -3.80 13.63 -4.85
CA LEU A 173 -3.22 13.01 -6.04
C LEU A 173 -1.69 13.05 -5.98
N ASP A 174 -1.11 14.22 -5.71
CA ASP A 174 0.34 14.39 -5.57
C ASP A 174 0.91 13.50 -4.45
N ALA A 175 0.24 13.46 -3.29
CA ALA A 175 0.65 12.62 -2.17
C ALA A 175 0.53 11.13 -2.47
N THR A 176 -0.47 10.70 -3.25
CA THR A 176 -0.61 9.30 -3.70
C THR A 176 0.53 8.90 -4.63
N ASP A 177 1.01 9.84 -5.46
CA ASP A 177 2.17 9.63 -6.33
C ASP A 177 3.48 9.53 -5.56
N ALA A 178 3.60 10.22 -4.43
CA ALA A 178 4.81 10.25 -3.61
C ALA A 178 4.99 9.06 -2.64
N VAL A 179 4.03 8.12 -2.56
CA VAL A 179 4.12 6.96 -1.66
C VAL A 179 5.05 5.85 -2.19
N VAL A 180 5.34 5.82 -3.50
CA VAL A 180 6.13 4.78 -4.17
C VAL A 180 7.12 5.36 -5.18
#